data_AF-A0A0S8FI59-F1
#
_entry.id   AF-A0A0S8FI59-F1
#
_cell.length_a   1.000
_cell.length_b   1.000
_cell.length_c   1.000
_cell.angle_alpha   90.00
_cell.angle_beta   90.00
_cell.angle_gamma   90.00
#
_symmetry.space_group_name_H-M   'P 1'
#
loop_
_entity.id
_entity.type
_entity.pdbx_description
1 polymer ?
#
loop_
_entity_poly.entity_id
_entity_poly.type
_entity_poly.pdbx_seq_one_letter_code
_entity_poly.pdbx_strand_id
1 'polypeptide(L)' 'MRDDAGYAPPEYNLEDWERALTIHVGTAYACHGCGSLVMVTKGGVGVMDLVCCDREMEQVRAQTGEPEGQQE' A
#
# COMPACT_ATOMS: atom_id res chain seq x y z
N MET A 1 -33.36 6.34 30.27
CA MET A 1 -31.89 6.51 30.08
C MET A 1 -31.55 5.80 28.78
N ARG A 2 -30.94 6.50 27.81
CA ARG A 2 -30.60 5.90 26.52
C ARG A 2 -29.29 5.14 26.71
N ASP A 3 -29.26 3.87 26.31
CA ASP A 3 -28.07 3.04 26.30
C ASP A 3 -27.00 3.68 25.41
N ASP A 4 -25.94 4.18 26.05
CA ASP A 4 -24.70 4.62 25.41
C ASP A 4 -23.93 3.36 25.05
N ALA A 5 -24.18 2.83 23.84
CA ALA A 5 -23.45 1.69 23.31
C ALA A 5 -21.98 2.13 23.12
N GLY A 6 -21.15 1.80 24.10
CA GLY A 6 -19.74 2.18 24.17
C GLY A 6 -18.98 1.79 22.90
N TYR A 7 -18.53 2.81 22.17
CA TYR A 7 -17.55 2.66 21.12
C TYR A 7 -16.21 2.31 21.77
N ALA A 8 -15.86 1.02 21.81
CA ALA A 8 -14.50 0.59 22.08
C ALA A 8 -13.69 0.75 20.78
N PRO A 9 -12.66 1.62 20.74
CA PRO A 9 -11.81 1.72 19.57
C PRO A 9 -11.11 0.37 19.32
N PRO A 10 -10.81 0.03 18.06
CA PRO A 10 -10.05 -1.17 17.76
C PRO A 10 -8.70 -1.14 18.49
N GLU A 11 -8.41 -2.18 19.27
CA GLU A 11 -7.09 -2.38 19.84
C GLU A 11 -6.13 -2.78 18.72
N TYR A 12 -5.30 -1.84 18.26
CA TYR A 12 -4.22 -2.16 17.33
C TYR A 12 -3.08 -2.83 18.08
N ASN A 13 -2.75 -4.06 17.70
CA ASN A 13 -1.57 -4.75 18.24
C ASN A 13 -0.30 -4.35 17.46
N LEU A 14 0.87 -4.67 18.01
CA LEU A 14 2.17 -4.36 17.38
C LEU A 14 2.30 -4.94 15.96
N GLU A 15 1.75 -6.13 15.71
CA GLU A 15 1.85 -6.79 14.40
C GLU A 15 1.08 -6.04 13.31
N ASP A 16 -0.06 -5.43 13.66
CA ASP A 16 -0.85 -4.61 12.73
C ASP A 16 -0.07 -3.37 12.31
N TRP A 17 0.66 -2.74 13.25
CA TRP A 17 1.53 -1.60 12.96
C TRP A 17 2.72 -1.98 12.09
N GLU A 18 3.39 -3.08 12.40
CA GLU A 18 4.51 -3.58 11.61
C GLU A 18 4.08 -3.86 10.17
N ARG A 19 2.92 -4.50 9.98
CA ARG A 19 2.36 -4.77 8.65
C ARG A 19 2.03 -3.49 7.90
N ALA A 20 1.39 -2.52 8.56
CA ALA A 20 1.03 -1.25 7.94
C ALA A 20 2.26 -0.42 7.52
N LEU A 21 3.38 -0.57 8.24
CA LEU A 21 4.62 0.16 8.01
C LEU A 21 5.65 -0.62 7.17
N THR A 22 5.31 -1.83 6.70
CA THR A 22 6.25 -2.63 5.90
C THR A 22 6.33 -2.11 4.47
N ILE A 23 7.53 -1.76 4.03
CA ILE A 23 7.84 -1.35 2.66
C ILE A 23 8.28 -2.58 1.88
N HIS A 24 7.46 -3.01 0.92
CA HIS A 24 7.68 -4.22 0.13
C HIS A 24 8.55 -3.96 -1.11
N VAL A 25 9.62 -4.75 -1.26
CA VAL A 25 10.43 -4.82 -2.49
C VAL A 25 9.56 -5.24 -3.67
N GLY A 26 9.82 -4.67 -4.84
CA GLY A 26 9.07 -4.95 -6.08
C GLY A 26 7.82 -4.10 -6.25
N THR A 27 7.39 -3.37 -5.22
CA THR A 27 6.33 -2.38 -5.35
C THR A 27 6.77 -1.27 -6.29
N ALA A 28 5.94 -0.94 -7.29
CA ALA A 28 6.19 0.13 -8.24
C ALA A 28 5.25 1.32 -8.03
N TYR A 29 5.73 2.52 -8.35
CA TYR A 29 5.01 3.78 -8.24
C TYR A 29 5.16 4.59 -9.52
N ALA A 30 4.10 5.29 -9.91
CA ALA A 30 4.04 6.10 -11.12
C ALA A 30 3.74 7.57 -10.81
N CYS A 31 4.43 8.47 -11.52
CA CYS A 31 4.13 9.89 -11.52
C CYS A 31 3.31 10.23 -12.77
N HIS A 32 2.07 10.69 -12.58
CA HIS A 32 1.20 11.13 -13.67
C HIS A 32 1.55 12.51 -14.23
N GLY A 33 2.46 13.25 -13.60
CA GLY A 33 2.92 14.56 -14.08
C GLY A 33 3.94 14.46 -15.21
N CYS A 34 4.96 13.61 -15.03
CA CYS A 34 6.08 13.46 -15.99
C CYS A 34 6.19 12.05 -16.60
N GLY A 35 5.41 11.07 -16.14
CA GLY A 35 5.47 9.69 -16.60
C GLY A 35 6.59 8.84 -15.98
N SER A 36 7.30 9.34 -14.96
CA SER A 36 8.33 8.56 -14.27
C SER A 36 7.73 7.33 -13.57
N LEU A 37 8.44 6.21 -13.67
CA LEU A 37 8.12 4.95 -13.01
C LEU A 37 9.31 4.52 -12.17
N VAL A 38 9.07 4.21 -10.89
CA VAL A 38 10.10 3.78 -9.95
C VAL A 38 9.67 2.49 -9.26
N MET A 39 10.62 1.68 -8.83
CA MET A 39 10.38 0.43 -8.12
C MET A 39 11.23 0.37 -6.86
N VAL A 40 10.65 -0.13 -5.78
CA VAL A 40 11.36 -0.38 -4.52
C VAL A 40 12.32 -1.56 -4.72
N THR A 41 13.62 -1.30 -4.71
CA THR A 41 14.67 -2.34 -4.82
C THR A 41 15.16 -2.84 -3.46
N LYS A 42 14.92 -2.08 -2.40
CA LYS A 42 15.24 -2.43 -1.02
C LYS A 42 14.09 -2.02 -0.11
N GLY A 43 13.56 -2.99 0.64
CA GLY A 43 12.45 -2.79 1.58
C GLY A 43 12.92 -2.28 2.94
N GLY A 44 11.98 -2.14 3.87
CA GLY A 44 12.23 -1.65 5.22
C GLY A 44 10.94 -1.51 6.03
N VAL A 45 11.04 -0.88 7.20
CA VAL A 45 9.91 -0.52 8.04
C VAL A 45 9.88 1.00 8.19
N GLY A 46 8.75 1.61 7.90
CA GLY A 46 8.53 3.05 8.00
C GLY A 46 7.47 3.56 7.02
N VAL A 47 7.22 4.86 7.09
CA VAL A 47 6.38 5.57 6.12
C VAL A 47 7.24 5.96 4.92
N MET A 48 6.75 5.69 3.71
CA MET A 48 7.44 6.03 2.47
C MET A 48 6.64 7.06 1.68
N ASP A 49 7.08 8.31 1.72
CA ASP A 49 6.48 9.42 0.98
C ASP A 49 7.25 9.67 -0.32
N LEU A 50 6.80 9.06 -1.42
CA LEU A 50 7.38 9.25 -2.75
C LEU A 50 6.72 10.45 -3.44
N VAL A 51 7.48 11.53 -3.63
CA VAL A 51 7.00 12.77 -4.27
C VAL A 51 7.70 13.01 -5.61
N CYS A 52 6.92 13.32 -6.63
CA CYS A 52 7.40 13.72 -7.94
C CYS A 52 6.45 14.76 -8.55
N CYS A 53 6.98 15.81 -9.20
CA CYS A 53 6.16 16.91 -9.75
C CYS A 53 5.21 17.54 -8.70
N ASP A 54 5.75 17.75 -7.49
CA ASP A 54 5.06 18.35 -6.33
C ASP A 54 3.79 17.60 -5.88
N ARG A 55 3.69 16.30 -6.20
CA ARG A 55 2.57 15.43 -5.85
C ARG A 55 3.06 14.04 -5.42
N GLU A 56 2.29 13.39 -4.57
CA GLU A 56 2.54 11.98 -4.21
C GLU A 56 2.38 11.07 -5.42
N MET A 57 3.29 10.10 -5.55
CA MET A 57 3.25 9.10 -6.62
C MET A 57 2.22 8.00 -6.29
N GLU A 58 1.55 7.49 -7.33
CA GLU A 58 0.53 6.45 -7.15
C GLU A 58 1.15 5.05 -7.26
N GLN A 59 0.81 4.16 -6.33
CA GLN A 59 1.24 2.76 -6.39
C GLN A 59 0.61 2.07 -7.61
N VAL A 60 1.44 1.44 -8.43
CA VAL A 60 0.98 0.63 -9.57
C VAL A 60 0.42 -0.68 -9.03
N ARG A 61 -0.89 -0.90 -9.19
CA ARG A 61 -1.52 -2.18 -8.82
C ARG A 61 -1.03 -3.27 -9.77
N ALA A 62 -0.47 -4.34 -9.20
CA ALA A 62 -0.26 -5.56 -9.96
C ALA A 62 -1.64 -6.10 -10.37
N GLN A 63 -1.88 -6.25 -11.66
CA GLN A 63 -2.96 -7.12 -12.12
C GLN A 63 -2.49 -8.54 -11.82
N THR A 64 -2.98 -9.13 -10.73
CA THR A 64 -2.84 -10.57 -10.53
C THR A 64 -3.66 -11.23 -11.63
N GLY A 65 -3.04 -11.49 -12.77
CA GLY A 65 -3.60 -12.39 -13.76
C GLY A 65 -3.62 -13.78 -13.16
N GLU A 66 -4.77 -14.24 -12.67
CA GLU A 66 -5.06 -15.66 -12.66
C GLU A 66 -4.93 -16.15 -14.12
N PRO A 67 -4.17 -17.22 -14.40
CA PRO A 67 -4.15 -17.77 -15.75
C PRO A 67 -5.55 -18.30 -16.07
N GLU A 68 -6.28 -17.58 -16.93
CA GLU A 68 -7.52 -18.05 -17.53
C GLU A 68 -7.26 -19.41 -18.19
N GLY A 69 -8.07 -20.41 -17.82
CA GLY A 69 -7.83 -21.81 -18.10
C GLY A 69 -7.58 -22.13 -19.58
N GLN A 70 -6.55 -22.93 -19.83
CA GLN A 70 -6.51 -23.82 -20.98
C GLN A 70 -7.56 -24.91 -20.76
N GLN A 71 -8.70 -24.81 -21.43
CA GLN A 71 -9.55 -25.95 -21.74
C GLN A 71 -9.25 -26.32 -23.19
N GLU A 72 -8.61 -27.48 -23.37
CA GLU A 72 -8.51 -28.20 -24.66
C GLU A 72 -9.83 -28.89 -25.02
#